data_AF-A0A2V1DWU7-F1
#
_entry.id   AF-A0A2V1DWU7-F1
#
_cell.length_a   1.000
_cell.length_b   1.000
_cell.length_c   1.000
_cell.angle_alpha   90.00
_cell.angle_beta   90.00
_cell.angle_gamma   90.00
#
_symmetry.space_group_name_H-M   'P 1'
#
loop_
_entity.id
_entity.type
_entity.pdbx_description
1 polymer ?
#
loop_
_entity_poly.entity_id
_entity_poly.type
_entity_poly.pdbx_seq_one_letter_code
_entity_poly.pdbx_strand_id
1 'polypeptide(L)'
;YTAVSYCWGEATTSHVIKLNGRTFEVSDNLYQLLSVLRERKEKRWFWIDQICINQLDVEERNAQVSLMSFIYSSAEAVFAWLGSSTATTGLGFGMLARLEEDAAQFASEEDLTDEEKEGLRTVSELLSREYWTRLWIVQEVIYA
;
A
#
# COMPACT_ATOMS: atom_id res chain seq x y z
N TYR A 1 15.77 6.14 -1.35
CA TYR A 1 14.85 5.22 -2.07
C TYR A 1 13.47 5.44 -1.51
N THR A 2 12.43 4.95 -2.18
CA THR A 2 11.06 4.95 -1.68
C THR A 2 10.71 3.55 -1.21
N ALA A 3 10.31 3.40 0.04
CA ALA A 3 9.86 2.11 0.56
C ALA A 3 8.43 1.87 0.11
N VAL A 4 8.08 0.61 -0.17
CA VAL A 4 6.73 0.22 -0.56
C VAL A 4 6.13 -0.65 0.55
N SER A 5 5.02 -0.17 1.10
CA SER A 5 4.24 -0.84 2.12
C SER A 5 3.01 -1.46 1.46
N TYR A 6 2.87 -2.78 1.50
CA TYR A 6 1.79 -3.50 0.80
C TYR A 6 1.55 -4.89 1.41
N CYS A 7 0.36 -5.46 1.20
CA CYS A 7 0.09 -6.86 1.56
C CYS A 7 0.69 -7.81 0.54
N TRP A 8 1.26 -8.92 0.99
CA TRP A 8 1.64 -9.99 0.08
C TRP A 8 0.41 -10.72 -0.51
N GLY A 9 -0.70 -10.74 0.23
CA GLY A 9 -1.92 -11.47 -0.15
C GLY A 9 -1.76 -12.98 -0.07
N GLU A 10 -2.72 -13.73 -0.63
CA GLU A 10 -2.67 -15.18 -0.63
C GLU A 10 -1.56 -15.73 -1.56
N ALA A 11 -0.81 -16.71 -1.05
CA ALA A 11 0.37 -17.30 -1.70
C ALA A 11 0.06 -18.18 -2.94
N THR A 12 -1.19 -18.23 -3.39
CA THR A 12 -1.66 -19.21 -4.39
C THR A 12 -1.43 -18.76 -5.82
N THR A 13 -1.18 -17.47 -6.07
CA THR A 13 -1.02 -16.93 -7.43
C THR A 13 0.28 -16.14 -7.57
N SER A 14 1.22 -16.65 -8.37
CA SER A 14 2.52 -16.03 -8.64
C SER A 14 2.66 -15.63 -10.11
N HIS A 15 3.22 -14.44 -10.36
CA HIS A 15 3.59 -13.94 -11.68
C HIS A 15 5.11 -13.90 -11.83
N VAL A 16 5.59 -14.02 -13.07
CA VAL A 16 7.02 -13.94 -13.37
C VAL A 16 7.35 -12.56 -13.94
N ILE A 17 8.27 -11.86 -13.29
CA ILE A 17 8.87 -10.62 -13.79
C ILE A 17 10.32 -10.85 -14.22
N LYS A 18 10.88 -9.89 -14.97
CA LYS A 18 12.31 -9.85 -15.28
C LYS A 18 13.01 -8.86 -14.37
N LEU A 19 13.97 -9.34 -13.61
CA LEU A 19 14.81 -8.54 -12.72
C LEU A 19 16.27 -8.74 -13.10
N ASN A 20 16.93 -7.68 -13.60
CA ASN A 20 18.31 -7.72 -14.11
C ASN A 20 18.55 -8.86 -15.14
N GLY A 21 17.58 -9.10 -16.02
CA GLY A 21 17.63 -10.13 -17.05
C GLY A 21 17.33 -11.55 -16.57
N ARG A 22 17.06 -11.76 -15.27
CA ARG A 22 16.67 -13.05 -14.68
C ARG A 22 15.17 -13.07 -14.39
N THR A 23 14.58 -14.26 -14.40
CA THR A 23 13.19 -14.47 -13.96
C THR A 23 13.10 -14.38 -12.45
N PHE A 24 12.08 -13.71 -11.95
CA PHE A 24 11.79 -13.59 -10.52
C PHE A 24 10.29 -13.72 -10.30
N GLU A 25 9.88 -14.49 -9.31
CA GLU A 25 8.46 -14.72 -8.99
C GLU A 25 7.98 -13.69 -7.97
N VAL A 26 6.80 -13.14 -8.22
CA VAL A 26 6.14 -12.18 -7.34
C VAL A 26 4.68 -12.56 -7.13
N SER A 27 4.13 -12.18 -5.99
CA SER A 27 2.70 -12.29 -5.72
C SER A 27 1.86 -11.51 -6.75
N ASP A 28 0.60 -11.93 -6.95
CA ASP A 28 -0.37 -11.17 -7.75
C ASP A 28 -0.49 -9.71 -7.32
N ASN A 29 -0.57 -9.47 -6.01
CA ASN A 29 -0.70 -8.10 -5.50
C ASN A 29 0.54 -7.25 -5.83
N LEU A 30 1.76 -7.81 -5.70
CA LEU A 30 2.97 -7.10 -6.10
C LEU A 30 3.02 -6.88 -7.62
N TYR A 31 2.56 -7.83 -8.42
CA TYR A 31 2.52 -7.69 -9.87
C TYR A 31 1.61 -6.53 -10.32
N GLN A 32 0.43 -6.39 -9.70
CA GLN A 32 -0.47 -5.26 -9.94
C GLN A 32 0.18 -3.93 -9.54
N LEU A 33 0.77 -3.88 -8.34
CA LEU A 33 1.50 -2.71 -7.85
C LEU A 33 2.62 -2.28 -8.81
N LEU A 34 3.47 -3.23 -9.23
CA LEU A 34 4.57 -2.95 -10.16
C LEU A 34 4.07 -2.45 -11.53
N SER A 35 2.91 -2.95 -11.98
CA SER A 35 2.29 -2.49 -13.22
C SER A 35 1.86 -1.03 -13.12
N VAL A 36 1.25 -0.62 -12.00
CA VAL A 36 0.88 0.78 -11.73
C VAL A 36 2.12 1.66 -11.61
N LEU A 37 3.16 1.22 -10.89
CA LEU A 37 4.41 1.99 -10.78
C LEU A 37 5.07 2.21 -12.14
N ARG A 38 5.03 1.19 -13.02
CA ARG A 38 5.55 1.29 -14.38
C ARG A 38 4.76 2.29 -15.23
N GLU A 39 3.44 2.35 -15.09
CA GLU A 39 2.58 3.28 -15.82
C GLU A 39 2.83 4.74 -15.46
N ARG A 40 3.20 5.02 -14.21
CA ARG A 40 3.58 6.38 -13.76
C ARG A 40 4.85 6.90 -14.44
N LYS A 41 5.67 6.01 -15.02
CA LYS A 41 6.94 6.34 -15.72
C LYS A 41 7.93 7.16 -14.89
N GLU A 42 7.81 7.10 -13.56
CA GLU A 42 8.73 7.78 -12.65
C GLU A 42 10.04 6.98 -12.53
N LYS A 43 11.18 7.67 -12.73
CA LYS A 43 12.50 7.09 -12.45
C LYS A 43 12.79 7.22 -10.97
N ARG A 44 12.36 6.23 -10.19
CA ARG A 44 12.53 6.20 -8.73
C ARG A 44 13.07 4.83 -8.30
N TRP A 45 13.92 4.84 -7.27
CA TRP A 45 14.41 3.62 -6.64
C TRP A 45 13.38 3.16 -5.61
N PHE A 46 12.86 1.94 -5.76
CA PHE A 46 11.92 1.34 -4.83
C PHE A 46 12.58 0.25 -4.00
N TRP A 47 12.30 0.25 -2.71
CA TRP A 47 12.57 -0.88 -1.83
C TRP A 47 11.26 -1.64 -1.61
N ILE A 48 11.26 -2.92 -1.98
CA ILE A 48 10.10 -3.83 -1.92
C ILE A 48 10.59 -5.10 -1.25
N ASP A 49 10.04 -5.44 -0.09
CA ASP A 49 10.51 -6.55 0.76
C ASP A 49 10.61 -7.91 0.02
N GLN A 50 9.61 -8.28 -0.77
CA GLN A 50 9.60 -9.53 -1.55
C GLN A 50 10.73 -9.59 -2.59
N ILE A 51 11.27 -8.45 -3.03
CA ILE A 51 12.35 -8.36 -4.02
C ILE A 51 13.71 -8.15 -3.35
N CYS A 52 13.77 -7.26 -2.35
CA CYS A 52 15.02 -6.81 -1.74
C CYS A 52 15.54 -7.72 -0.63
N ILE A 53 14.69 -8.58 -0.06
CA ILE A 53 15.06 -9.55 0.97
C ILE A 53 15.09 -10.93 0.33
N ASN A 54 16.15 -11.69 0.58
CA ASN A 54 16.19 -13.09 0.18
C ASN A 54 15.21 -13.92 1.01
N GLN A 55 14.04 -14.20 0.44
CA GLN A 55 12.96 -14.90 1.15
C GLN A 55 13.26 -16.37 1.47
N LEU A 56 14.26 -16.95 0.80
CA LEU A 56 14.69 -18.33 0.99
C LEU A 56 15.74 -18.47 2.11
N ASP A 57 16.37 -17.36 2.51
CA ASP A 57 17.34 -17.32 3.61
C ASP A 57 16.64 -16.82 4.88
N VAL A 58 16.38 -17.74 5.80
CA VAL A 58 15.69 -17.43 7.06
C VAL A 58 16.55 -16.52 7.94
N GLU A 59 17.87 -16.66 7.93
CA GLU A 59 18.77 -15.84 8.74
C GLU A 59 18.80 -14.41 8.22
N GLU A 60 18.96 -14.22 6.91
CA GLU A 60 18.89 -12.91 6.27
C GLU A 60 17.51 -12.28 6.50
N ARG A 61 16.43 -13.03 6.25
CA ARG A 61 15.07 -12.52 6.42
C ARG A 61 14.83 -12.04 7.85
N ASN A 62 15.24 -12.82 8.85
CA ASN A 62 15.09 -12.41 10.25
C ASN A 62 15.94 -11.16 10.57
N ALA A 63 17.15 -11.06 10.03
CA ALA A 63 17.98 -9.87 10.17
C ALA A 63 17.30 -8.64 9.53
N GLN A 64 16.77 -8.77 8.32
CA GLN A 64 16.06 -7.69 7.63
C GLN A 64 14.78 -7.27 8.36
N VAL A 65 14.03 -8.22 8.92
CA VAL A 65 12.84 -7.93 9.73
C VAL A 65 13.22 -7.11 10.97
N SER A 66 14.35 -7.40 11.62
CA SER A 66 14.82 -6.59 12.74
C SER A 66 15.26 -5.17 12.34
N LEU A 67 15.52 -4.94 11.05
CA LEU A 67 15.91 -3.65 10.48
C LEU A 67 14.74 -2.86 9.88
N MET A 68 13.50 -3.37 9.89
CA MET A 68 12.37 -2.71 9.21
C MET A 68 12.19 -1.25 9.63
N SER A 69 12.27 -0.94 10.92
CA SER A 69 12.14 0.44 11.41
C SER A 69 13.21 1.37 10.81
N PHE A 70 14.45 0.90 10.70
CA PHE A 70 15.54 1.65 10.08
C PHE A 70 15.32 1.81 8.57
N ILE A 71 14.84 0.78 7.88
CA ILE A 71 14.57 0.80 6.44
C ILE A 71 13.49 1.84 6.12
N TYR A 72 12.35 1.79 6.82
CA TYR A 72 11.26 2.73 6.57
C TYR A 72 11.65 4.17 6.96
N SER A 73 12.29 4.39 8.12
CA SER A 73 12.74 5.73 8.54
C SER A 73 13.87 6.32 7.68
N SER A 74 14.61 5.48 6.94
CA SER A 74 15.65 5.95 6.02
C SER A 74 15.13 6.14 4.58
N ALA A 75 13.86 5.83 4.32
CA ALA A 75 13.25 6.06 3.03
C ALA A 75 12.98 7.56 2.82
N GLU A 76 13.07 8.03 1.59
CA GLU A 76 12.68 9.40 1.22
C GLU A 76 11.16 9.60 1.32
N ALA A 77 10.42 8.52 1.11
CA ALA A 77 8.98 8.44 1.24
C ALA A 77 8.57 6.97 1.35
N VAL A 78 7.38 6.75 1.90
CA VAL A 78 6.73 5.44 1.94
C VAL A 78 5.48 5.45 1.06
N PHE A 79 5.38 4.51 0.12
CA PHE A 79 4.20 4.32 -0.71
C PHE A 79 3.35 3.19 -0.15
N ALA A 80 2.20 3.53 0.43
CA ALA A 80 1.20 2.57 0.85
C ALA A 80 0.36 2.11 -0.36
N TRP A 81 0.42 0.82 -0.67
CA TRP A 81 -0.44 0.19 -1.67
C TRP A 81 -1.63 -0.47 -0.99
N LEU A 82 -2.79 0.17 -1.16
CA LEU A 82 -4.06 -0.32 -0.63
C LEU A 82 -4.73 -1.31 -1.60
N GLY A 83 -4.15 -1.62 -2.76
CA GLY A 83 -4.80 -2.39 -3.82
C GLY A 83 -5.28 -1.50 -4.98
N SER A 84 -5.74 -2.15 -6.06
CA SER A 84 -6.19 -1.46 -7.26
C SER A 84 -7.35 -0.49 -7.00
N SER A 85 -7.36 0.62 -7.75
CA SER A 85 -8.44 1.61 -7.67
C SER A 85 -9.73 1.07 -8.28
N THR A 86 -10.84 1.36 -7.61
CA THR A 86 -12.21 1.17 -8.11
C THR A 86 -12.73 2.48 -8.73
N ALA A 87 -13.89 2.42 -9.39
CA ALA A 87 -14.56 3.61 -9.92
C ALA A 87 -14.87 4.67 -8.85
N THR A 88 -15.05 4.25 -7.60
CA THR A 88 -15.40 5.12 -6.47
C THR A 88 -14.20 5.57 -5.65
N THR A 89 -12.99 5.02 -5.89
CA THR A 89 -11.78 5.33 -5.10
C THR A 89 -11.49 6.83 -5.04
N GLY A 90 -11.72 7.57 -6.13
CA GLY A 90 -11.56 9.03 -6.15
C GLY A 90 -12.52 9.75 -5.19
N LEU A 91 -13.77 9.30 -5.10
CA LEU A 91 -14.76 9.84 -4.17
C LEU A 91 -14.35 9.58 -2.72
N GLY A 92 -13.83 8.38 -2.42
CA GLY A 92 -13.31 8.04 -1.10
C GLY A 92 -12.17 8.96 -0.65
N PHE A 93 -11.18 9.21 -1.50
CA PHE A 93 -10.09 10.14 -1.19
C PHE A 93 -10.57 11.59 -1.07
N GLY A 94 -11.53 12.01 -1.90
CA GLY A 94 -12.16 13.32 -1.75
C GLY A 94 -12.89 13.46 -0.41
N MET A 95 -13.58 12.42 0.04
CA MET A 95 -14.26 12.41 1.34
C MET A 95 -13.26 12.48 2.51
N LEU A 96 -12.13 11.75 2.44
CA LEU A 96 -11.08 11.83 3.46
C LEU A 96 -10.52 13.25 3.60
N ALA A 97 -10.22 13.93 2.49
CA ALA A 97 -9.72 15.30 2.51
C ALA A 97 -10.73 16.25 3.18
N ARG A 98 -12.02 16.08 2.91
CA ARG A 98 -13.07 16.89 3.54
C ARG A 98 -13.23 16.62 5.03
N LEU A 99 -13.11 15.37 5.46
CA LEU A 99 -13.12 15.00 6.88
C LEU A 99 -11.92 15.59 7.64
N GLU A 100 -10.76 15.71 6.99
CA GLU A 100 -9.58 16.36 7.56
C GLU A 100 -9.79 17.87 7.75
N GLU A 101 -10.41 18.54 6.77
CA GLU A 101 -10.62 19.98 6.78
C GLU A 101 -11.74 20.43 7.74
N ASP A 102 -12.86 19.69 7.81
CA ASP A 102 -14.01 20.11 8.64
C ASP A 102 -14.89 18.94 9.11
N ALA A 103 -14.35 18.10 10.00
CA ALA A 103 -15.08 16.97 10.60
C ALA A 103 -16.38 17.38 11.31
N ALA A 104 -16.52 18.64 11.73
CA ALA A 104 -17.68 19.13 12.48
C ALA A 104 -18.91 19.40 11.60
N GLN A 105 -18.76 19.56 10.28
CA GLN A 105 -19.89 19.76 9.36
C GLN A 105 -20.73 18.50 9.17
N PHE A 106 -20.20 17.32 9.48
CA PHE A 106 -20.89 16.04 9.29
C PHE A 106 -21.68 15.61 10.53
N ALA A 107 -22.47 16.54 11.09
CA ALA A 107 -23.22 16.34 12.32
C ALA A 107 -24.33 15.28 12.18
N SER A 108 -24.81 15.01 10.95
CA SER A 108 -25.77 13.93 10.66
C SER A 108 -25.58 13.32 9.27
N GLU A 109 -25.90 12.03 9.12
CA GLU A 109 -25.84 11.28 7.86
C GLU A 109 -26.96 11.69 6.88
N GLU A 110 -28.03 12.32 7.40
CA GLU A 110 -29.17 12.82 6.62
C GLU A 110 -28.80 14.08 5.81
N ASP A 111 -27.80 14.84 6.24
CA ASP A 111 -27.33 16.06 5.57
C ASP A 111 -26.37 15.78 4.40
N LEU A 112 -25.98 14.52 4.20
CA LEU A 112 -25.05 14.11 3.16
C LEU A 112 -25.72 13.92 1.80
N THR A 113 -25.07 14.45 0.76
CA THR A 113 -25.36 14.14 -0.63
C THR A 113 -25.08 12.66 -0.94
N ASP A 114 -25.68 12.15 -2.02
CA ASP A 114 -25.45 10.77 -2.46
C ASP A 114 -23.97 10.50 -2.81
N GLU A 115 -23.28 11.50 -3.34
CA GLU A 115 -21.85 11.43 -3.64
C GLU A 115 -21.01 11.32 -2.37
N GLU A 116 -21.32 12.09 -1.33
CA GLU A 116 -20.63 11.99 -0.02
C GLU A 116 -20.91 10.66 0.67
N LYS A 117 -22.13 10.14 0.58
CA LYS A 117 -22.48 8.80 1.09
C LYS A 117 -21.69 7.71 0.36
N GLU A 118 -21.52 7.81 -0.95
CA GLU A 118 -20.66 6.91 -1.74
C GLU A 118 -19.19 7.06 -1.35
N GLY A 119 -18.72 8.29 -1.13
CA GLY A 119 -17.39 8.58 -0.61
C GLY A 119 -17.14 7.88 0.73
N LEU A 120 -18.02 8.04 1.71
CA LEU A 120 -17.92 7.39 3.02
C LEU A 120 -17.92 5.86 2.92
N ARG A 121 -18.79 5.29 2.09
CA ARG A 121 -18.79 3.83 1.81
C ARG A 121 -17.44 3.38 1.26
N THR A 122 -16.88 4.14 0.31
CA THR A 122 -15.56 3.85 -0.26
C THR A 122 -14.46 3.96 0.78
N VAL A 123 -14.50 4.96 1.68
CA VAL A 123 -13.54 5.07 2.80
C VAL A 123 -13.63 3.84 3.71
N SER A 124 -14.85 3.43 4.07
CA SER A 124 -15.08 2.23 4.88
C SER A 124 -14.52 0.97 4.20
N GLU A 125 -14.74 0.82 2.89
CA GLU A 125 -14.16 -0.27 2.10
C GLU A 125 -12.63 -0.23 2.08
N LEU A 126 -12.02 0.95 1.90
CA LEU A 126 -10.57 1.13 1.91
C LEU A 126 -9.95 0.77 3.27
N LEU A 127 -10.58 1.18 4.37
CA LEU A 127 -10.16 0.89 5.74
C LEU A 127 -10.39 -0.57 6.14
N SER A 128 -11.30 -1.27 5.44
CA SER A 128 -11.57 -2.70 5.65
C SER A 128 -10.60 -3.62 4.90
N ARG A 129 -9.68 -3.08 4.08
CA ARG A 129 -8.72 -3.89 3.32
C ARG A 129 -7.69 -4.53 4.25
N GLU A 130 -7.19 -5.71 3.85
CA GLU A 130 -6.18 -6.50 4.58
C GLU A 130 -4.91 -5.70 4.95
N TYR A 131 -4.62 -4.63 4.21
CA TYR A 131 -3.53 -3.71 4.51
C TYR A 131 -3.55 -3.26 5.97
N TRP A 132 -4.71 -2.88 6.49
CA TRP A 132 -4.85 -2.32 7.84
C TRP A 132 -4.86 -3.38 8.94
N THR A 133 -5.02 -4.67 8.62
CA THR A 133 -5.02 -5.76 9.60
C THR A 133 -3.62 -6.32 9.88
N ARG A 134 -2.62 -5.89 9.10
CA ARG A 134 -1.23 -6.31 9.27
C ARG A 134 -0.60 -5.65 10.50
N LEU A 135 -0.04 -6.48 11.38
CA LEU A 135 0.67 -6.04 12.58
C LEU A 135 1.79 -5.02 12.28
N TRP A 136 2.41 -5.13 11.09
CA TRP A 136 3.55 -4.30 10.71
C TRP A 136 3.18 -2.91 10.18
N ILE A 137 1.91 -2.64 9.82
CA ILE A 137 1.47 -1.32 9.32
C ILE A 137 1.85 -0.19 10.29
N VAL A 138 1.82 -0.47 11.58
CA VAL A 138 2.16 0.50 12.62
C VAL A 138 3.61 0.97 12.48
N GLN A 139 4.56 0.07 12.20
CA GLN A 139 5.96 0.47 11.98
C GLN A 139 6.10 1.19 10.64
N GLU A 140 5.43 0.71 9.60
CA GLU A 140 5.51 1.28 8.25
C GLU A 140 4.96 2.71 8.20
N VAL A 141 3.93 3.03 8.99
CA VAL A 141 3.29 4.35 9.05
C VAL A 141 3.92 5.28 10.10
N ILE A 142 4.33 4.77 11.27
CA ILE A 142 4.95 5.61 12.32
C ILE A 142 6.34 6.10 11.91
N TYR A 143 7.09 5.27 11.18
CA TYR A 143 8.45 5.60 10.75
C TYR A 143 8.51 6.22 9.35
N ALA A 144 7.36 6.50 8.71
CA ALA A 144 7.28 7.15 7.40
C ALA A 144 7.56 8.66 7.45
#